data_AF-A0AAN1DIJ6-F1
#
_entry.id   AF-A0AAN1DIJ6-F1
#
_cell.length_a   1.000
_cell.length_b   1.000
_cell.length_c   1.000
_cell.angle_alpha   90.00
_cell.angle_beta   90.00
_cell.angle_gamma   90.00
#
_symmetry.space_group_name_H-M   'P 1'
#
loop_
_entity.id
_entity.type
_entity.pdbx_description
1 polymer ?
#
loop_
_entity_poly.entity_id
_entity_poly.type
_entity_poly.pdbx_seq_one_letter_code
_entity_poly.pdbx_strand_id
1 'polypeptide(L)' 'MRALRGTYFLSKRTAVYLQGAYLANSAHAAFTVSAGGGGTTPAPGQNQVGVMAGIRHMF' A
#
# COMPACT_ATOMS: atom_id res chain seq x y z
N MET A 1 0.14 12.12 -0.52
CA MET A 1 0.27 10.67 -0.24
C MET A 1 1.72 10.37 0.07
N ARG A 2 2.00 9.56 1.10
CA ARG A 2 3.34 9.08 1.43
C ARG A 2 3.35 7.55 1.33
N ALA A 3 4.40 6.97 0.75
CA ALA A 3 4.56 5.52 0.69
C ALA A 3 6.02 5.13 0.91
N LEU A 4 6.23 4.04 1.64
CA LEU A 4 7.52 3.45 1.92
C LEU A 4 7.45 1.96 1.57
N ARG A 5 8.46 1.45 0.85
CA ARG A 5 8.56 0.03 0.52
C ARG A 5 9.94 -0.51 0.87
N GLY A 6 9.98 -1.52 1.74
CA GLY A 6 11.13 -2.38 1.96
C GLY A 6 11.06 -3.59 1.03
N THR A 7 12.17 -3.94 0.39
CA THR A 7 12.30 -5.18 -0.40
C THR A 7 13.53 -5.92 0.07
N TYR A 8 13.38 -7.20 0.38
CA TYR A 8 14.46 -8.09 0.77
C TYR A 8 14.64 -9.19 -0.29
N PHE A 9 15.85 -9.31 -0.81
CA PHE A 9 16.17 -10.32 -1.82
C PHE A 9 16.61 -11.60 -1.14
N LEU A 10 15.79 -12.64 -1.23
CA LEU A 10 16.13 -13.99 -0.77
C LEU A 10 17.09 -14.68 -1.74
N SER A 11 17.00 -14.33 -3.02
CA SER A 11 17.78 -14.89 -4.13
C SER A 11 17.79 -13.90 -5.30
N LYS A 12 18.59 -14.16 -6.35
CA LYS A 12 18.47 -13.45 -7.64
C LYS A 12 17.06 -13.52 -8.23
N ARG A 13 16.31 -14.58 -7.89
CA ARG A 13 14.98 -14.87 -8.43
C ARG A 13 13.83 -14.61 -7.45
N THR A 14 14.11 -14.58 -6.14
CA THR A 14 13.06 -14.45 -5.12
C THR A 14 13.30 -13.22 -4.25
N ALA A 15 12.26 -12.41 -4.09
CA ALA A 15 12.26 -11.28 -3.17
C ALA A 15 10.96 -11.22 -2.38
N VAL A 16 11.03 -10.81 -1.12
CA VAL A 16 9.86 -10.46 -0.31
C VAL A 16 9.81 -8.95 -0.17
N TYR A 17 8.61 -8.39 -0.08
CA TYR A 17 8.44 -6.96 0.07
C TYR A 17 7.34 -6.64 1.08
N LEU A 18 7.55 -5.51 1.76
CA LEU A 18 6.60 -4.89 2.66
C LEU A 18 6.46 -3.43 2.26
N GLN A 19 5.24 -2.96 2.07
CA GLN A 19 4.91 -1.60 1.69
C GLN A 19 3.90 -1.02 2.67
N GLY A 20 4.22 0.14 3.23
CA GLY A 20 3.30 0.98 3.98
C GLY A 20 2.95 2.22 3.18
N ALA A 21 1.68 2.60 3.14
CA ALA A 21 1.20 3.81 2.50
C ALA A 21 0.30 4.59 3.47
N TYR A 22 0.43 5.91 3.44
CA TYR A 22 -0.43 6.83 4.16
C TYR A 22 -1.03 7.85 3.20
N LEU A 23 -2.36 7.94 3.24
CA LEU A 23 -3.14 8.83 2.43
C LEU A 23 -3.86 9.82 3.36
N ALA A 24 -3.37 11.05 3.37
CA ALA A 24 -4.06 12.15 4.03
C ALA A 24 -5.12 12.69 3.08
N ASN A 25 -6.39 12.64 3.48
CA ASN A 25 -7.50 13.21 2.74
C ASN A 25 -7.80 14.61 3.31
N SER A 26 -8.00 15.59 2.43
CA SER A 26 -8.54 16.90 2.82
C SER A 26 -10.05 16.76 3.13
N ALA A 27 -10.65 17.75 3.79
CA ALA A 27 -12.01 17.69 4.34
C ALA A 27 -13.12 17.22 3.36
N HIS A 28 -12.90 17.39 2.05
CA HIS A 28 -13.85 17.01 0.99
C HIS A 28 -13.36 15.84 0.12
N ALA A 29 -12.16 15.31 0.38
CA ALA A 29 -11.55 14.24 -0.39
C ALA A 29 -11.85 12.88 0.23
N ALA A 30 -12.19 11.90 -0.62
CA ALA A 30 -12.42 10.50 -0.25
C ALA A 30 -11.58 9.58 -1.14
N PHE A 31 -10.26 9.84 -1.19
CA PHE A 31 -9.34 8.97 -1.92
C PHE A 31 -9.04 7.72 -1.11
N THR A 32 -8.78 6.61 -1.81
CA THR A 32 -8.43 5.33 -1.20
C THR A 32 -7.05 4.85 -1.62
N VAL A 33 -6.34 4.17 -0.71
CA VAL A 33 -5.11 3.45 -1.05
C VAL A 33 -5.48 2.21 -1.86
N SER A 34 -4.91 2.10 -3.07
CA SER A 34 -5.13 0.92 -3.92
C SER A 34 -4.46 -0.31 -3.28
N ALA A 35 -5.25 -1.14 -2.62
CA ALA A 35 -4.82 -2.33 -1.86
C ALA A 35 -5.36 -3.65 -2.44
N GLY A 36 -5.89 -3.65 -3.67
CA GLY A 36 -6.33 -4.86 -4.37
C GLY A 36 -7.72 -5.40 -3.99
N GLY A 37 -8.48 -4.72 -3.13
CA GLY A 37 -9.85 -5.09 -2.75
C GLY A 37 -10.81 -3.88 -2.73
N GLY A 38 -12.06 -4.10 -3.13
CA GLY A 38 -13.12 -3.10 -3.11
C GLY A 38 -13.65 -2.80 -1.69
N GLY A 39 -14.35 -1.68 -1.53
CA GLY A 39 -14.99 -1.32 -0.25
C GLY A 39 -14.08 -0.67 0.79
N THR A 40 -12.86 -0.27 0.41
CA THR A 40 -11.86 0.35 1.30
C THR A 40 -11.82 1.87 1.19
N THR A 41 -12.78 2.48 0.49
CA THR A 41 -12.87 3.94 0.34
C THR A 41 -13.32 4.57 1.65
N PRO A 42 -12.47 5.39 2.30
CA PRO A 42 -12.81 6.02 3.57
C PRO A 42 -13.80 7.18 3.34
N ALA A 43 -14.53 7.57 4.39
CA ALA A 43 -15.42 8.74 4.33
C ALA A 43 -14.64 10.03 4.02
N PRO A 44 -15.29 11.09 3.49
CA PRO A 44 -14.63 12.36 3.19
C PRO A 44 -13.83 12.92 4.39
N GLY A 45 -12.60 13.35 4.15
CA GLY A 45 -11.70 13.88 5.18
C GLY A 45 -11.05 12.84 6.09
N GLN A 46 -11.36 11.55 5.91
CA GLN A 46 -10.72 10.48 6.69
C GLN A 46 -9.40 10.05 6.04
N ASN A 47 -8.34 10.06 6.85
CA ASN A 47 -7.03 9.57 6.44
C ASN A 47 -7.03 8.04 6.41
N GLN A 48 -6.20 7.44 5.55
CA GLN A 48 -6.09 5.99 5.41
C GLN A 48 -4.63 5.54 5.52
N VAL A 49 -4.41 4.49 6.30
CA VAL A 49 -3.15 3.73 6.32
C VAL A 49 -3.40 2.42 5.57
N GLY A 50 -2.53 2.11 4.61
CA GLY A 50 -2.51 0.83 3.90
C GLY A 50 -1.20 0.09 4.14
N VAL A 51 -1.27 -1.22 4.34
CA VAL A 51 -0.09 -2.10 4.44
C VAL A 51 -0.25 -3.23 3.43
N MET A 52 0.80 -3.49 2.66
CA MET A 52 0.86 -4.56 1.67
C MET A 52 2.13 -5.36 1.89
N ALA A 53 2.00 -6.69 2.03
CA ALA A 53 3.12 -7.61 2.07
C ALA A 53 2.99 -8.62 0.93
N GLY A 54 4.11 -9.03 0.33
CA GLY A 54 4.07 -9.98 -0.76
C GLY A 54 5.40 -10.62 -1.10
N ILE A 55 5.33 -11.65 -1.95
CA ILE A 55 6.48 -12.37 -2.47
C ILE A 55 6.50 -12.21 -3.99
N ARG A 56 7.68 -11.93 -4.54
CA ARG A 56 7.95 -11.92 -5.97
C ARG A 56 8.93 -13.05 -6.28
N HIS A 57 8.54 -13.94 -7.19
CA HIS A 57 9.41 -14.97 -7.73
C HIS A 57 9.50 -14.82 -9.24
N MET A 58 10.72 -14.78 -9.78
CA MET A 58 11.02 -14.63 -11.21
C MET A 58 11.58 -15.95 -11.73
N PHE A 59 10.94 -16.51 -12.75
CA PHE A 59 11.31 -17.81 -13.33
C PHE A 59 12.36 -17.66 -14.42
#